data_AF-A0A429MJK5-F1
#
_entry.id   AF-A0A429MJK5-F1
#
_cell.length_a   1.000
_cell.length_b   1.000
_cell.length_c   1.000
_cell.angle_alpha   90.00
_cell.angle_beta   90.00
_cell.angle_gamma   90.00
#
_symmetry.space_group_name_H-M   'P 1'
#
loop_
_entity.id
_entity.type
_entity.pdbx_description
1 polymer ?
#
loop_
_entity_poly.entity_id
_entity_poly.type
_entity_poly.pdbx_seq_one_letter_code
_entity_poly.pdbx_strand_id
1 'polypeptide(L)'
;MQQLRTGDIIALGFMTFALFIGAGNIIFPPIVAQQAGDHVWLAAIGFLITAVGLPVITIMALSRMQGSIEIISSPLGRIASLILTVVCYLSVGPLFATPRTATVSYEIGFSSY
;
A
#
# COMPACT_ATOMS: atom_id res chain seq x y z
N MET A 1 10.02 17.36 18.86
CA MET A 1 10.03 15.97 18.37
C MET A 1 9.68 15.06 19.55
N GLN A 2 8.51 14.43 19.55
CA GLN A 2 8.17 13.45 20.59
C GLN A 2 9.13 12.25 20.43
N GLN A 3 9.91 11.93 21.45
CA GLN A 3 10.71 10.71 21.46
C GLN A 3 9.77 9.53 21.68
N LEU A 4 9.66 8.68 20.66
CA LEU A 4 8.91 7.42 20.75
C LEU A 4 9.64 6.49 21.71
N ARG A 5 8.90 5.88 22.64
CA ARG A 5 9.44 4.83 23.50
C ARG A 5 9.67 3.57 22.66
N THR A 6 10.55 2.67 23.10
CA THR A 6 10.82 1.41 22.39
C THR A 6 9.55 0.59 22.14
N GLY A 7 8.58 0.62 23.07
CA GLY A 7 7.27 0.00 22.89
C GLY A 7 6.45 0.60 21.75
N ASP A 8 6.50 1.92 21.57
CA ASP A 8 5.79 2.62 20.49
C ASP A 8 6.41 2.28 19.12
N ILE A 9 7.73 2.15 19.08
CA ILE A 9 8.46 1.74 17.85
C ILE A 9 8.08 0.31 17.46
N ILE A 10 8.03 -0.61 18.42
CA ILE A 10 7.62 -1.99 18.17
C ILE A 10 6.16 -2.04 17.70
N ALA A 11 5.26 -1.30 18.36
CA ALA A 11 3.85 -1.22 17.97
C ALA A 11 3.67 -0.65 16.56
N LEU A 12 4.37 0.45 16.24
CA LEU A 12 4.36 1.07 14.91
C LEU A 12 4.92 0.12 13.84
N GLY A 13 5.98 -0.63 14.17
CA GLY A 13 6.56 -1.67 13.31
C GLY A 13 5.55 -2.78 13.01
N PHE A 14 4.86 -3.30 14.03
CA PHE A 14 3.82 -4.31 13.85
C PHE A 14 2.59 -3.78 13.09
N MET A 15 2.16 -2.54 13.31
CA MET A 15 1.09 -1.93 12.52
C MET A 15 1.48 -1.84 11.05
N THR A 16 2.70 -1.37 10.77
CA THR A 16 3.21 -1.26 9.40
C THR A 16 3.35 -2.64 8.76
N PHE A 17 3.82 -3.64 9.51
CA PHE A 17 3.87 -5.03 9.07
C PHE A 17 2.47 -5.58 8.74
N ALA A 18 1.49 -5.38 9.62
CA ALA A 18 0.11 -5.82 9.41
C ALA A 18 -0.51 -5.16 8.16
N LEU A 19 -0.22 -3.88 7.91
CA LEU A 19 -0.63 -3.18 6.69
C LEU A 19 -0.05 -3.85 5.43
N PHE A 20 1.23 -4.26 5.47
CA PHE A 20 1.91 -4.92 4.35
C PHE A 20 1.65 -6.42 4.23
N ILE A 21 1.16 -7.09 5.26
CA ILE A 21 0.70 -8.50 5.24
C ILE A 21 -0.79 -8.56 4.83
N GLY A 22 -1.40 -7.45 4.42
CA GLY A 22 -2.78 -7.43 3.94
C GLY A 22 -3.02 -8.39 2.76
N ALA A 23 -4.30 -8.72 2.52
CA ALA A 23 -4.73 -9.73 1.55
C ALA A 23 -4.05 -9.61 0.16
N GLY A 24 -3.81 -8.39 -0.34
CA GLY A 24 -3.12 -8.19 -1.61
C GLY A 24 -1.69 -8.75 -1.62
N ASN A 25 -0.90 -8.47 -0.59
CA ASN A 25 0.49 -8.91 -0.53
C ASN A 25 0.66 -10.39 -0.16
N ILE A 26 -0.40 -11.06 0.30
CA ILE A 26 -0.41 -12.52 0.51
C ILE A 26 -0.86 -13.25 -0.77
N ILE A 27 -1.86 -12.72 -1.47
CA ILE A 27 -2.51 -13.42 -2.59
C ILE A 27 -1.76 -13.22 -3.91
N PHE A 28 -1.23 -12.02 -4.17
CA PHE A 28 -0.58 -11.71 -5.45
C PHE A 28 0.76 -12.43 -5.69
N PRO A 29 1.67 -12.59 -4.70
CA PRO A 29 2.96 -13.20 -4.98
C PRO A 29 2.89 -14.63 -5.52
N PRO A 30 2.04 -15.54 -4.98
CA PRO A 30 1.88 -16.88 -5.57
C PRO A 30 1.35 -16.85 -7.00
N ILE A 31 0.40 -15.96 -7.30
CA ILE A 31 -0.18 -15.80 -8.65
C ILE A 31 0.89 -15.31 -9.63
N VAL A 32 1.61 -14.26 -9.26
CA VAL A 32 2.70 -13.68 -10.07
C VAL A 32 3.84 -14.68 -10.23
N ALA A 33 4.17 -15.44 -9.19
CA ALA A 33 5.19 -16.49 -9.24
C ALA A 33 4.79 -17.64 -10.19
N GLN A 34 3.53 -18.08 -10.16
CA GLN A 34 3.02 -19.07 -11.12
C GLN A 34 3.12 -18.57 -12.57
N GLN A 35 2.75 -17.31 -12.81
CA GLN A 35 2.79 -16.70 -14.15
C GLN A 35 4.23 -16.42 -14.63
N ALA A 36 5.17 -16.19 -13.71
CA ALA A 36 6.55 -15.88 -14.03
C ALA A 36 7.36 -17.08 -14.55
N GLY A 37 6.88 -18.32 -14.36
CA GLY A 37 7.56 -19.53 -14.81
C GLY A 37 8.98 -19.61 -14.25
N ASP A 38 10.00 -19.68 -15.13
CA ASP A 38 11.41 -19.75 -14.73
C ASP A 38 11.97 -18.42 -14.18
N HIS A 39 11.26 -17.30 -14.35
CA HIS A 39 11.71 -15.96 -13.95
C HIS A 39 11.20 -15.51 -12.58
N VAL A 40 10.87 -16.45 -11.68
CA VAL A 40 10.30 -16.17 -10.35
C VAL A 40 11.12 -15.15 -9.56
N TRP A 41 12.46 -15.25 -9.57
CA TRP A 41 13.32 -14.31 -8.85
C TRP A 41 13.30 -12.90 -9.40
N LEU A 42 13.20 -12.74 -10.72
CA LEU A 42 13.05 -11.41 -11.32
C LEU A 42 11.70 -10.80 -10.93
N ALA A 43 10.63 -11.61 -11.01
CA ALA A 43 9.28 -11.19 -10.64
C ALA A 43 9.17 -10.85 -9.14
N ALA A 44 9.83 -11.63 -8.27
CA ALA A 44 9.86 -11.40 -6.83
C ALA A 44 10.57 -10.08 -6.48
N ILE A 45 11.70 -9.77 -7.13
CA ILE A 45 12.40 -8.49 -6.92
C ILE A 45 11.54 -7.31 -7.40
N GLY A 46 10.92 -7.43 -8.58
CA GLY A 46 9.99 -6.41 -9.09
C GLY A 46 8.80 -6.18 -8.16
N PHE A 47 8.24 -7.26 -7.61
CA PHE A 47 7.19 -7.21 -6.62
C PHE A 47 7.65 -6.54 -5.32
N LEU A 48 8.82 -6.90 -4.79
CA LEU A 48 9.35 -6.30 -3.56
C LEU A 48 9.58 -4.79 -3.71
N ILE A 49 10.15 -4.34 -4.82
CA ILE A 49 10.42 -2.93 -5.07
C ILE A 49 9.10 -2.14 -5.15
N THR A 50 8.10 -2.66 -5.84
CA THR A 50 6.85 -1.95 -6.12
C THR A 50 5.83 -2.08 -4.98
N ALA A 51 5.64 -3.27 -4.42
CA ALA A 51 4.64 -3.56 -3.39
C ALA A 51 5.10 -3.24 -1.97
N VAL A 52 6.43 -3.15 -1.72
CA VAL A 52 6.98 -2.84 -0.40
C VAL A 52 7.85 -1.58 -0.44
N GLY A 53 8.78 -1.48 -1.40
CA GLY A 53 9.72 -0.36 -1.49
C GLY A 53 9.03 1.00 -1.64
N LEU A 54 8.16 1.15 -2.64
CA LEU A 54 7.44 2.41 -2.87
C LEU A 54 6.56 2.84 -1.68
N PRO A 55 5.75 1.96 -1.06
CA PRO A 55 5.01 2.31 0.14
C PRO A 55 5.90 2.71 1.33
N VAL A 56 7.02 2.03 1.56
CA VAL A 56 7.97 2.40 2.64
C VAL A 56 8.55 3.79 2.40
N ILE A 57 8.95 4.10 1.16
CA ILE A 57 9.41 5.44 0.78
C ILE A 57 8.31 6.47 1.00
N THR A 58 7.06 6.13 0.69
CA THR A 58 5.89 7.01 0.86
C THR A 58 5.64 7.33 2.34
N ILE A 59 5.67 6.32 3.22
CA ILE A 59 5.55 6.50 4.68
C ILE A 59 6.70 7.36 5.21
N MET A 60 7.93 7.14 4.72
CA MET A 60 9.08 7.94 5.09
C MET A 60 8.93 9.40 4.64
N ALA A 61 8.44 9.65 3.42
CA ALA A 61 8.17 11.01 2.92
C ALA A 61 7.06 11.70 3.73
N LEU A 62 5.96 11.00 4.01
CA LEU A 62 4.84 11.52 4.81
C LEU A 62 5.27 11.86 6.24
N SER A 63 6.06 11.00 6.87
CA SER A 63 6.56 11.24 8.23
C SER A 63 7.47 12.48 8.32
N ARG A 64 8.21 12.80 7.25
CA ARG A 64 9.01 14.03 7.14
C ARG A 64 8.15 15.28 7.01
N MET A 65 6.95 15.17 6.46
CA MET A 65 6.02 16.28 6.23
C MET A 65 4.90 16.36 7.27
N GLN A 66 5.17 15.87 8.50
CA GLN A 66 4.24 15.88 9.63
C GLN A 66 2.90 15.17 9.35
N GLY A 67 2.86 14.30 8.34
CA GLY A 67 1.65 13.57 7.94
C GLY A 67 0.63 14.37 7.11
N SER A 68 0.92 15.63 6.75
CA SER A 68 -0.04 16.48 6.02
C SER A 68 0.17 16.40 4.51
N ILE A 69 -0.76 15.73 3.82
CA ILE A 69 -0.88 15.72 2.35
C ILE A 69 -1.02 17.15 1.78
N GLU A 70 -1.61 18.06 2.54
CA GLU A 70 -1.73 19.48 2.16
C GLU A 70 -0.38 20.20 2.07
N ILE A 71 0.61 19.82 2.89
CA ILE A 71 1.96 20.42 2.82
C ILE A 71 2.71 19.85 1.61
N ILE A 72 2.55 18.55 1.33
CA ILE A 72 3.09 17.90 0.12
C ILE A 72 2.52 18.55 -1.15
N SER A 73 1.22 18.86 -1.11
CA SER A 73 0.47 19.40 -2.25
C SER A 73 0.43 20.94 -2.26
N SER A 74 1.13 21.59 -1.32
CA SER A 74 1.18 23.06 -1.22
C SER A 74 1.62 23.77 -2.50
N PRO A 75 2.51 23.21 -3.36
CA PRO A 75 2.85 23.85 -4.63
C PRO A 75 1.70 23.86 -5.65
N LEU A 76 0.69 23.01 -5.51
CA LEU A 76 -0.44 22.90 -6.45
C LEU A 76 -1.57 23.91 -6.18
N GLY A 77 -1.57 24.57 -5.03
CA GLY A 77 -2.67 25.45 -4.60
C GLY A 77 -3.85 24.70 -3.95
N ARG A 78 -4.69 25.43 -3.22
CA ARG A 78 -5.70 24.86 -2.30
C ARG A 78 -6.81 24.05 -2.99
N ILE A 79 -7.22 24.43 -4.19
CA ILE A 79 -8.29 23.74 -4.93
C ILE A 79 -7.76 22.45 -5.56
N ALA A 80 -6.59 22.51 -6.21
CA ALA A 80 -6.00 21.34 -6.86
C ALA A 80 -5.56 20.28 -5.84
N SER A 81 -5.00 20.69 -4.69
CA SER A 81 -4.66 19.76 -3.60
C SER A 81 -5.89 19.07 -3.01
N LEU A 82 -7.01 19.77 -2.87
CA LEU A 82 -8.25 19.19 -2.35
C LEU A 82 -8.86 18.19 -3.35
N ILE A 83 -8.92 18.55 -4.64
CA ILE A 83 -9.36 17.62 -5.70
C ILE A 83 -8.47 16.37 -5.74
N LEU A 84 -7.15 16.56 -5.74
CA LEU A 84 -6.19 15.45 -5.74
C LEU A 84 -6.39 14.54 -4.52
N THR A 85 -6.53 15.13 -3.33
CA THR A 85 -6.73 14.38 -2.08
C THR A 85 -8.03 13.57 -2.11
N VAL A 86 -9.13 14.17 -2.58
CA VAL A 86 -10.43 13.48 -2.73
C VAL A 86 -10.31 12.32 -3.72
N VAL A 87 -9.73 12.56 -4.90
CA VAL A 87 -9.54 11.52 -5.92
C VAL A 87 -8.65 10.38 -5.41
N CYS A 88 -7.55 10.70 -4.73
CA CYS A 88 -6.68 9.70 -4.11
C CYS A 88 -7.42 8.87 -3.06
N TYR A 89 -8.17 9.50 -2.15
CA TYR A 89 -8.92 8.76 -1.13
C TYR A 89 -10.02 7.88 -1.72
N LEU A 90 -10.79 8.39 -2.68
CA LEU A 90 -11.81 7.61 -3.38
C LEU A 90 -11.20 6.44 -4.15
N SER A 91 -10.05 6.66 -4.80
CA SER A 91 -9.34 5.61 -5.52
C SER A 91 -8.83 4.54 -4.56
N VAL A 92 -8.10 4.93 -3.50
CA VAL A 92 -7.50 3.99 -2.54
C VAL A 92 -8.55 3.18 -1.80
N GLY A 93 -9.68 3.76 -1.41
CA GLY A 93 -10.72 3.06 -0.65
C GLY A 93 -11.77 2.41 -1.56
N PRO A 94 -12.89 3.11 -1.80
CA PRO A 94 -14.09 2.49 -2.38
C PRO A 94 -13.96 2.11 -3.87
N LEU A 95 -13.17 2.82 -4.67
CA LEU A 95 -13.17 2.62 -6.13
C LEU A 95 -12.20 1.52 -6.59
N PHE A 96 -11.06 1.32 -5.94
CA PHE A 96 -10.11 0.27 -6.33
C PHE A 96 -9.93 -0.83 -5.28
N ALA A 97 -9.76 -0.52 -4.00
CA ALA A 97 -9.48 -1.56 -3.00
C ALA A 97 -10.70 -2.44 -2.74
N THR A 98 -11.88 -1.86 -2.58
CA THR A 98 -13.10 -2.64 -2.30
C THR A 98 -13.48 -3.60 -3.44
N PRO A 99 -13.52 -3.19 -4.73
CA PRO A 99 -13.87 -4.11 -5.81
C PRO A 99 -12.79 -5.18 -6.03
N ARG A 100 -11.50 -4.83 -5.88
CA ARG A 100 -10.38 -5.77 -6.02
C ARG A 100 -10.40 -6.84 -4.93
N THR A 101 -10.64 -6.46 -3.68
CA THR A 101 -10.71 -7.41 -2.57
C THR A 101 -11.97 -8.28 -2.64
N ALA A 102 -13.10 -7.71 -3.08
CA ALA A 102 -14.35 -8.45 -3.29
C ALA A 102 -14.24 -9.48 -4.41
N THR A 103 -13.69 -9.10 -5.57
CA THR A 103 -13.49 -10.00 -6.72
C THR A 103 -12.53 -11.13 -6.39
N VAL A 104 -11.40 -10.85 -5.73
CA VAL A 104 -10.44 -11.88 -5.32
C VAL A 104 -11.03 -12.82 -4.25
N SER A 105 -11.79 -12.30 -3.28
CA SER A 105 -12.47 -13.14 -2.28
C SER A 105 -13.57 -14.00 -2.91
N TYR A 106 -14.24 -13.49 -3.94
CA TYR A 106 -15.22 -14.25 -4.71
C TYR A 106 -14.54 -15.34 -5.55
N GLU A 107 -13.43 -15.04 -6.21
CA GLU A 107 -12.68 -16.04 -6.97
C GLU A 107 -12.16 -17.16 -6.06
N ILE A 108 -11.56 -16.83 -4.91
CA ILE A 108 -10.99 -17.84 -4.01
C ILE A 108 -12.08 -18.61 -3.24
N GLY A 109 -13.18 -17.95 -2.88
CA GLY A 109 -14.22 -18.51 -2.01
C GLY A 109 -15.38 -19.21 -2.74
N PHE A 110 -15.78 -18.69 -3.90
CA PHE A 110 -16.95 -19.21 -4.65
C PHE A 110 -16.57 -19.77 -6.02
N SER A 111 -15.59 -19.17 -6.70
CA SER A 111 -15.09 -19.70 -7.97
C SER A 111 -14.03 -20.77 -7.73
N SER A 112 -14.44 -21.91 -7.18
CA SER A 112 -13.62 -23.13 -7.30
C SER A 112 -13.35 -23.41 -8.77
N TYR A 113 -12.10 -23.25 -9.18
CA TYR A 113 -11.53 -24.01 -10.30
C TYR A 113 -11.00 -25.33 -9.75
#